data_AF-A0A2X3KLC4-F1
#
_entry.id   AF-A0A2X3KLC4-F1
#
_cell.length_a   1.000
_cell.length_b   1.000
_cell.length_c   1.000
_cell.angle_alpha   90.00
_cell.angle_beta   90.00
_cell.angle_gamma   90.00
#
_symmetry.space_group_name_H-M   'P 1'
#
loop_
_entity.id
_entity.type
_entity.pdbx_description
1 polymer ?
#
loop_
_entity_poly.entity_id
_entity_poly.type
_entity_poly.pdbx_seq_one_letter_code
_entity_poly.pdbx_strand_id
1 'polypeptide(L)'
;MRWQKTPSRWWVSTLNNPFFVSLKDGAQKEADKLGYNLVVLDSQNNPAKELANVQDLTVRGTKILLINPTDSDAVGNAVKMANQANIPVITLGPPGNER
;
A
#
# COMPACT_ATOMS: atom_id res chain seq x y z
N MET A 1 -36.75 -9.81 12.50
CA MET A 1 -35.32 -10.05 12.21
C MET A 1 -35.08 -9.79 10.73
N ARG A 2 -34.31 -8.75 10.38
CA ARG A 2 -33.88 -8.48 8.99
C ARG A 2 -32.55 -7.75 9.04
N TRP A 3 -31.45 -8.47 8.84
CA TRP A 3 -30.14 -7.87 8.63
C TRP A 3 -30.08 -7.42 7.17
N GLN A 4 -30.07 -6.12 6.91
CA GLN A 4 -29.69 -5.60 5.60
C GLN A 4 -28.18 -5.79 5.47
N LYS A 5 -27.75 -6.71 4.60
CA LYS A 5 -26.35 -6.74 4.15
C LYS A 5 -26.08 -5.44 3.41
N THR A 6 -25.35 -4.51 4.01
CA THR A 6 -24.75 -3.39 3.29
C THR A 6 -23.84 -3.95 2.19
N PRO A 7 -23.89 -3.41 0.97
CA PRO A 7 -23.08 -3.92 -0.12
C PRO A 7 -21.61 -3.68 0.21
N SER A 8 -20.81 -4.74 0.16
CA SER A 8 -19.36 -4.70 0.25
C SER A 8 -18.84 -3.72 -0.79
N ARG A 9 -18.33 -2.56 -0.36
CA ARG A 9 -17.71 -1.59 -1.26
C ARG A 9 -16.35 -2.17 -1.66
N TRP A 10 -16.27 -2.71 -2.87
CA TRP A 10 -15.03 -3.20 -3.45
C TRP A 10 -14.12 -2.02 -3.75
N TRP A 11 -12.95 -1.99 -3.15
CA TRP A 11 -11.92 -0.98 -3.39
C TRP A 11 -10.94 -1.51 -4.43
N VAL A 12 -10.58 -0.68 -5.40
CA VAL A 12 -9.61 -1.04 -6.46
C VAL A 12 -8.32 -0.25 -6.21
N SER A 13 -7.31 -0.94 -5.70
CA SER A 13 -5.97 -0.41 -5.38
C SER A 13 -5.13 -0.29 -6.66
N THR A 14 -5.23 0.86 -7.33
CA THR A 14 -4.44 1.19 -8.55
C THR A 14 -4.10 2.68 -8.57
N LEU A 15 -3.01 3.05 -9.26
CA LEU A 15 -2.65 4.47 -9.43
C LEU A 15 -3.64 5.27 -10.32
N ASN A 16 -4.62 4.61 -10.93
CA ASN A 16 -5.64 5.25 -11.77
C ASN A 16 -6.77 5.89 -10.95
N ASN A 17 -6.83 5.65 -9.64
CA ASN A 17 -7.80 6.29 -8.75
C ASN A 17 -7.27 7.65 -8.27
N PRO A 18 -8.03 8.76 -8.42
CA PRO A 18 -7.61 10.10 -8.02
C PRO A 18 -7.10 10.21 -6.57
N PHE A 19 -7.63 9.41 -5.64
CA PHE A 19 -7.13 9.37 -4.26
C PHE A 19 -5.65 8.97 -4.19
N PHE A 20 -5.25 7.91 -4.91
CA PHE A 20 -3.87 7.43 -4.91
C PHE A 20 -2.94 8.34 -5.71
N VAL A 21 -3.45 9.05 -6.71
CA VAL A 21 -2.70 10.11 -7.41
C VAL A 21 -2.35 11.23 -6.42
N SER A 22 -3.33 11.79 -5.71
CA SER A 22 -3.10 12.85 -4.73
C SER A 22 -2.20 12.40 -3.57
N LEU A 23 -2.37 11.16 -3.09
CA LEU A 23 -1.51 10.59 -2.05
C LEU A 23 -0.05 10.50 -2.51
N LYS A 24 0.18 10.01 -3.75
CA LYS A 24 1.51 9.91 -4.35
C LYS A 24 2.16 11.29 -4.48
N ASP A 25 1.42 12.28 -4.97
CA ASP A 25 1.96 13.63 -5.17
C ASP A 25 2.30 14.30 -3.83
N GLY A 26 1.46 14.11 -2.80
CA GLY A 26 1.74 14.58 -1.44
C GLY A 26 2.97 13.90 -0.83
N ALA A 27 3.10 12.58 -0.97
CA ALA A 27 4.25 11.82 -0.51
C ALA A 27 5.55 12.24 -1.23
N GLN A 28 5.50 12.48 -2.55
CA GLN A 28 6.66 12.93 -3.31
C GLN A 28 7.14 14.30 -2.84
N LYS A 29 6.21 15.24 -2.65
CA LYS A 29 6.54 16.59 -2.17
C LYS A 29 7.25 16.58 -0.81
N GLU A 30 6.79 15.74 0.13
CA GLU A 30 7.42 15.63 1.44
C GLU A 30 8.77 14.89 1.35
N ALA A 31 8.87 13.86 0.50
CA ALA A 31 10.15 13.18 0.25
C ALA A 31 11.21 14.15 -0.30
N ASP A 32 10.86 14.96 -1.30
CA ASP A 32 11.77 15.96 -1.88
C ASP A 32 12.23 16.98 -0.84
N LYS A 33 11.30 17.47 -0.01
CA LYS A 33 11.58 18.42 1.07
C LYS A 33 12.53 17.86 2.13
N LEU A 34 12.45 16.55 2.40
CA LEU A 34 13.27 15.86 3.39
C LEU A 34 14.55 15.24 2.79
N GLY A 35 14.74 15.32 1.47
CA GLY A 35 15.88 14.72 0.77
C GLY A 35 15.82 13.20 0.67
N TYR A 36 14.62 12.61 0.70
CA TYR A 36 14.40 11.18 0.54
C TYR A 36 14.03 10.82 -0.90
N ASN A 37 14.46 9.62 -1.32
CA ASN A 37 14.05 9.04 -2.59
C ASN A 37 12.74 8.27 -2.40
N LEU A 38 11.68 8.69 -3.09
CA LEU A 38 10.42 7.94 -3.14
C LEU A 38 10.42 7.00 -4.35
N VAL A 39 10.07 5.74 -4.11
CA VAL A 39 9.85 4.73 -5.15
C VAL A 39 8.39 4.32 -5.09
N VAL A 40 7.70 4.41 -6.23
CA VAL A 40 6.26 4.08 -6.34
C VAL A 40 6.11 2.91 -7.30
N LEU A 41 5.48 1.84 -6.83
CA LEU A 41 5.18 0.65 -7.62
C LEU A 41 3.67 0.38 -7.58
N ASP A 42 3.07 0.09 -8.74
CA ASP A 42 1.65 -0.24 -8.85
C ASP A 42 1.44 -1.75 -8.90
N SER A 43 0.79 -2.29 -7.86
CA SER A 43 0.44 -3.71 -7.75
C SER A 43 -0.74 -4.10 -8.64
N GLN A 44 -1.44 -3.15 -9.28
CA GLN A 44 -2.53 -3.40 -10.23
C GLN A 44 -3.64 -4.33 -9.68
N ASN A 45 -3.94 -4.21 -8.39
CA ASN A 45 -4.85 -5.08 -7.68
C ASN A 45 -4.53 -6.59 -7.86
N ASN A 46 -3.24 -6.94 -7.93
CA ASN A 46 -2.73 -8.31 -8.05
C ASN A 46 -1.81 -8.69 -6.87
N PRO A 47 -2.22 -9.64 -6.01
CA PRO A 47 -1.42 -10.11 -4.87
C PRO A 47 -0.01 -10.63 -5.21
N ALA A 48 0.13 -11.34 -6.33
CA ALA A 48 1.43 -11.86 -6.74
C ALA A 48 2.38 -10.72 -7.14
N LYS A 49 1.84 -9.69 -7.78
CA LYS A 49 2.60 -8.48 -8.13
C LYS A 49 2.97 -7.67 -6.90
N GLU A 50 2.08 -7.57 -5.92
CA GLU A 50 2.38 -6.94 -4.62
C GLU A 50 3.54 -7.62 -3.91
N LEU A 51 3.54 -8.95 -3.83
CA LEU A 51 4.64 -9.70 -3.24
C LEU A 51 5.96 -9.49 -4.00
N ALA A 52 5.92 -9.51 -5.33
CA ALA A 52 7.09 -9.23 -6.16
C ALA A 52 7.62 -7.80 -5.97
N ASN A 53 6.74 -6.81 -5.86
CA ASN A 53 7.10 -5.42 -5.58
C ASN A 53 7.80 -5.29 -4.22
N VAL A 54 7.29 -5.95 -3.18
CA VAL A 54 7.93 -5.93 -1.86
C VAL A 54 9.30 -6.61 -1.88
N GLN A 55 9.44 -7.70 -2.63
CA GLN A 55 10.73 -8.35 -2.83
C GLN A 55 11.75 -7.42 -3.52
N ASP A 56 11.34 -6.71 -4.60
CA ASP A 56 12.19 -5.72 -5.28
C ASP A 56 12.64 -4.61 -4.32
N LEU A 57 11.70 -4.01 -3.58
CA LEU A 57 11.99 -2.94 -2.63
C LEU A 57 12.91 -3.38 -1.50
N THR A 58 12.78 -4.64 -1.06
CA THR A 58 13.65 -5.24 -0.05
C THR A 58 15.07 -5.40 -0.59
N VAL A 59 15.24 -5.95 -1.79
CA VAL A 59 16.56 -6.09 -2.44
C VAL A 59 17.23 -4.74 -2.67
N ARG A 60 16.44 -3.71 -3.03
CA ARG A 60 16.91 -2.33 -3.20
C ARG A 60 17.27 -1.62 -1.89
N GLY A 61 17.06 -2.27 -0.74
CA GLY A 61 17.45 -1.74 0.56
C GLY A 61 16.60 -0.58 1.05
N THR A 62 15.33 -0.53 0.65
CA THR A 62 14.33 0.46 1.09
C THR A 62 14.26 0.51 2.62
N LYS A 63 14.10 1.70 3.20
CA LYS A 63 14.13 1.89 4.66
C LYS A 63 12.76 1.89 5.32
N ILE A 64 11.70 2.20 4.57
CA ILE A 64 10.32 2.21 5.05
C ILE A 64 9.44 1.74 3.90
N LEU A 65 8.50 0.83 4.16
CA LEU A 65 7.51 0.38 3.18
C LEU A 65 6.14 0.98 3.51
N LEU A 66 5.58 1.74 2.57
CA LEU A 66 4.17 2.14 2.60
C LEU A 66 3.38 1.22 1.68
N ILE A 67 2.40 0.49 2.20
CA ILE A 67 1.66 -0.52 1.42
C ILE A 67 0.15 -0.28 1.51
N ASN A 68 -0.52 -0.17 0.37
CA ASN A 68 -1.97 -0.29 0.29
C ASN A 68 -2.31 -1.74 -0.13
N PRO A 69 -2.84 -2.56 0.78
CA PRO A 69 -3.10 -3.98 0.53
C PRO A 69 -4.03 -4.19 -0.67
N THR A 70 -3.67 -5.14 -1.53
CA THR A 70 -4.55 -5.64 -2.58
C THR A 70 -5.66 -6.54 -2.01
N ASP A 71 -5.31 -7.35 -1.01
CA ASP A 71 -6.21 -8.28 -0.34
C ASP A 71 -5.70 -8.47 1.11
N SER A 72 -6.62 -8.66 2.06
CA SER A 72 -6.30 -8.80 3.49
C SER A 72 -5.45 -10.04 3.80
N ASP A 73 -5.55 -11.12 3.02
CA ASP A 73 -4.73 -12.32 3.20
C ASP A 73 -3.37 -12.18 2.51
N ALA A 74 -3.32 -11.46 1.38
CA ALA A 74 -2.10 -11.25 0.60
C ALA A 74 -1.05 -10.41 1.33
N VAL A 75 -1.50 -9.38 2.05
CA VAL A 75 -0.60 -8.43 2.72
C VAL A 75 0.21 -9.09 3.84
N GLY A 76 -0.29 -10.15 4.47
CA GLY A 76 0.40 -10.82 5.58
C GLY A 76 1.78 -11.35 5.18
N ASN A 77 1.89 -11.97 4.00
CA ASN A 77 3.16 -12.48 3.48
C ASN A 77 4.11 -11.35 3.09
N ALA A 78 3.58 -10.30 2.46
CA ALA A 78 4.34 -9.11 2.09
C ALA A 78 4.93 -8.39 3.32
N VAL A 79 4.11 -8.18 4.36
CA VAL A 79 4.53 -7.58 5.64
C VAL A 79 5.57 -8.43 6.33
N LYS A 80 5.37 -9.75 6.37
CA LYS A 80 6.33 -10.68 6.98
C LYS A 80 7.70 -10.60 6.29
N MET A 81 7.73 -10.55 4.96
CA MET A 81 8.97 -10.43 4.17
C MET A 81 9.71 -9.13 4.50
N ALA A 82 9.02 -7.99 4.48
CA ALA A 82 9.62 -6.70 4.81
C ALA A 82 10.16 -6.66 6.25
N ASN A 83 9.39 -7.16 7.23
CA ASN A 83 9.81 -7.20 8.63
C ASN A 83 11.04 -8.11 8.85
N GLN A 84 11.13 -9.24 8.14
CA GLN A 84 12.32 -10.11 8.18
C GLN A 84 13.59 -9.40 7.66
N ALA A 85 13.43 -8.41 6.79
CA ALA A 85 14.51 -7.54 6.33
C ALA A 85 14.73 -6.30 7.21
N ASN A 86 14.06 -6.22 8.38
CA ASN A 86 14.06 -5.06 9.28
C ASN A 86 13.52 -3.77 8.63
N ILE A 87 12.60 -3.90 7.68
CA ILE A 87 11.93 -2.77 7.04
C ILE A 87 10.57 -2.55 7.74
N PRO A 88 10.35 -1.42 8.43
CA PRO A 88 9.06 -1.09 9.00
C PRO A 88 8.01 -0.89 7.90
N VAL A 89 6.82 -1.41 8.14
CA VAL A 89 5.68 -1.35 7.21
C VAL A 89 4.57 -0.48 7.79
N ILE A 90 4.06 0.45 6.98
CA ILE A 90 2.89 1.27 7.28
C ILE A 90 1.82 0.93 6.24
N THR A 91 0.64 0.50 6.72
CA THR A 91 -0.49 0.22 5.83
C THR A 91 -1.25 1.51 5.50
N LEU A 92 -1.62 1.64 4.24
CA LEU A 92 -2.40 2.74 3.71
C LEU A 92 -3.80 2.22 3.38
N GLY A 93 -4.82 2.89 3.90
CA GLY A 93 -6.21 2.67 3.50
C GLY A 93 -6.85 3.99 3.07
N PRO A 94 -8.04 3.97 2.45
CA PRO A 94 -8.85 5.18 2.40
C PRO A 94 -9.04 5.73 3.82
N PRO A 95 -9.21 7.06 4.01
CA PRO A 95 -9.53 7.60 5.32
C PRO A 95 -10.71 6.82 5.87
N GLY A 96 -10.45 6.12 6.99
CA GLY A 96 -11.51 5.44 7.73
C GLY A 96 -12.53 6.50 8.08
N ASN A 97 -13.72 6.39 7.52
CA ASN A 97 -14.85 7.14 8.02
C ASN A 97 -15.05 6.66 9.45
N GLU A 98 -14.53 7.45 10.39
CA GLU A 98 -14.88 7.40 11.80
C GLU A 98 -16.40 7.32 11.88
N ARG A 99 -16.89 6.18 12.36
CA ARG A 99 -18.26 5.99 12.80
C ARG A 99 -18.22 5.59 14.25
#